data_AF-A0A0F9I2X9-F1
#
_entry.id   AF-A0A0F9I2X9-F1
#
_cell.length_a   1.000
_cell.length_b   1.000
_cell.length_c   1.000
_cell.angle_alpha   90.00
_cell.angle_beta   90.00
_cell.angle_gamma   90.00
#
_symmetry.space_group_name_H-M   'P 1'
#
loop_
_entity.id
_entity.type
_entity.pdbx_description
1 polymer ?
#
loop_
_entity_poly.entity_id
_entity_poly.type
_entity_poly.pdbx_seq_one_letter_code
_entity_poly.pdbx_strand_id
1 'polypeptide(L)'
;MSYRSIDTERKVKLILEYLKGARICSLAREYGVNEDSIHIWKNKVLEALSEVLSPGTPGPRPRSRVEILKEKLEQLQNKYERLSQLSHIVVSSKAPSLLEERPSKCPECGGVR
;
A
#
# COMPACT_ATOMS: atom_id res chain seq x y z
N MET A 1 -18.16 2.90 -37.42
CA MET A 1 -18.18 2.38 -36.03
C MET A 1 -17.58 3.44 -35.13
N SER A 2 -18.25 3.82 -34.03
CA SER A 2 -17.69 4.78 -33.08
C SER A 2 -16.48 4.17 -32.38
N TYR A 3 -15.40 4.95 -32.24
CA TYR A 3 -14.22 4.53 -31.50
C TYR A 3 -14.59 4.37 -30.02
N ARG A 4 -14.63 3.14 -29.53
CA ARG A 4 -14.70 2.88 -28.09
C ARG A 4 -13.30 3.01 -27.54
N SER A 5 -13.07 4.06 -26.75
CA SER A 5 -11.82 4.20 -26.01
C SER A 5 -11.71 3.05 -25.02
N ILE A 6 -10.62 2.30 -25.12
CA ILE A 6 -10.26 1.28 -24.14
C ILE A 6 -9.18 1.87 -23.25
N ASP A 7 -9.42 1.74 -21.96
CA ASP A 7 -8.47 2.14 -20.93
C ASP A 7 -7.12 1.42 -21.10
N THR A 8 -6.04 2.13 -20.73
CA THR A 8 -4.68 1.62 -20.88
C THR A 8 -4.45 0.33 -20.10
N GLU A 9 -4.96 0.21 -18.87
CA GLU A 9 -4.81 -1.01 -18.06
C GLU A 9 -5.48 -2.21 -18.74
N ARG A 10 -6.65 -1.99 -19.33
CA ARG A 10 -7.36 -3.03 -20.08
C ARG A 10 -6.57 -3.47 -21.32
N LYS A 11 -5.91 -2.55 -22.03
CA LYS A 11 -5.03 -2.90 -23.16
C LYS A 11 -3.83 -3.74 -22.69
N VAL A 12 -3.20 -3.35 -21.58
CA VAL A 12 -2.08 -4.12 -21.01
C VAL A 12 -2.52 -5.53 -20.64
N LYS A 13 -3.65 -5.67 -19.94
CA LYS A 13 -4.19 -6.98 -19.57
C LYS A 13 -4.48 -7.85 -20.79
N LEU A 14 -5.12 -7.29 -21.81
CA LEU A 14 -5.39 -7.98 -23.07
C LEU A 14 -4.09 -8.52 -23.70
N ILE A 15 -3.06 -7.68 -23.81
CA ILE A 15 -1.77 -8.09 -24.40
C ILE A 15 -1.07 -9.16 -23.57
N LEU A 16 -1.14 -9.08 -22.23
CA LEU A 16 -0.60 -10.13 -21.36
C LEU A 16 -1.30 -11.47 -21.59
N GLU A 17 -2.63 -11.50 -21.67
CA GLU A 17 -3.39 -12.73 -21.97
C GLU A 17 -3.05 -13.28 -23.36
N TYR A 18 -2.86 -12.41 -24.35
CA TYR A 18 -2.44 -12.82 -25.67
C TYR A 18 -1.03 -13.44 -25.67
N LEU A 19 -0.07 -12.84 -24.94
CA LEU A 19 1.28 -13.37 -24.79
C LEU A 19 1.33 -14.68 -24.01
N LYS A 20 0.37 -14.93 -23.10
CA LYS A 20 0.17 -16.23 -22.43
C LYS A 20 -0.35 -17.33 -23.38
N GLY A 21 -0.75 -16.98 -24.60
CA GLY A 21 -1.25 -17.93 -25.60
C GLY A 21 -2.78 -17.98 -25.73
N ALA A 22 -3.52 -17.02 -25.16
CA ALA A 22 -4.96 -16.94 -25.38
C ALA A 22 -5.30 -16.67 -26.86
N ARG A 23 -6.40 -17.25 -27.35
CA ARG A 23 -6.81 -17.10 -28.75
C ARG A 23 -7.24 -15.66 -29.04
N ILE A 24 -6.70 -15.08 -30.12
CA ILE A 24 -6.95 -13.68 -30.48
C ILE A 24 -8.42 -13.39 -30.75
N CYS A 25 -9.14 -14.28 -31.43
CA CYS A 25 -10.57 -14.12 -31.71
C CYS A 25 -11.41 -14.06 -30.43
N SER A 26 -11.02 -14.81 -29.39
CA SER A 26 -11.69 -14.78 -28.09
C SER A 26 -11.46 -13.43 -27.40
N LEU A 27 -10.22 -12.94 -27.39
CA LEU A 27 -9.86 -11.65 -26.81
C LEU A 27 -10.52 -10.48 -27.56
N ALA A 28 -10.54 -10.52 -28.89
CA ALA A 28 -11.20 -9.53 -29.74
C ALA A 28 -12.68 -9.37 -29.40
N ARG A 29 -13.39 -10.49 -29.20
CA ARG A 29 -14.81 -10.50 -28.82
C ARG A 29 -15.02 -10.01 -27.38
N GLU A 30 -14.24 -10.51 -26.43
CA GLU A 30 -14.36 -10.16 -25.00
C GLU A 30 -14.08 -8.68 -24.74
N TYR A 31 -13.04 -8.15 -25.38
CA TYR A 31 -12.62 -6.76 -25.20
C TYR A 31 -13.26 -5.80 -26.21
N GLY A 32 -13.97 -6.31 -27.22
CA GLY A 32 -14.63 -5.51 -28.26
C GLY A 32 -13.64 -4.78 -29.16
N VAL A 33 -12.56 -5.45 -29.56
CA VAL A 33 -11.43 -4.91 -30.33
C VAL A 33 -11.23 -5.69 -31.61
N ASN A 34 -10.78 -5.03 -32.67
CA ASN A 34 -10.34 -5.72 -33.88
C ASN A 34 -9.03 -6.49 -33.65
N GLU A 35 -8.95 -7.71 -34.18
CA GLU A 35 -7.77 -8.58 -34.13
C GLU A 35 -6.51 -7.87 -34.65
N ASP A 36 -6.63 -7.08 -35.72
CA ASP A 36 -5.51 -6.31 -36.28
C ASP A 36 -4.93 -5.30 -35.26
N SER A 37 -5.79 -4.66 -34.48
CA SER A 37 -5.35 -3.72 -33.44
C SER A 37 -4.57 -4.44 -32.34
N ILE A 38 -5.01 -5.65 -31.98
CA ILE A 38 -4.31 -6.49 -31.00
C ILE A 38 -2.92 -6.88 -31.53
N HIS A 39 -2.81 -7.24 -32.81
CA HIS A 39 -1.51 -7.53 -33.45
C HIS A 39 -0.58 -6.32 -33.42
N ILE A 40 -1.08 -5.13 -33.79
CA ILE A 40 -0.29 -3.89 -33.78
C ILE A 40 0.21 -3.58 -32.36
N TRP A 41 -0.67 -3.68 -31.36
CA TRP A 41 -0.30 -3.42 -29.97
C TRP A 41 0.71 -4.43 -29.45
N LYS A 42 0.55 -5.72 -29.78
CA LYS A 42 1.51 -6.77 -29.41
C LYS A 42 2.89 -6.46 -29.96
N ASN A 43 3.00 -6.09 -31.24
CA ASN A 43 4.29 -5.78 -31.85
C ASN A 43 4.96 -4.59 -31.18
N LYS A 44 4.21 -3.50 -30.94
CA LYS A 44 4.72 -2.31 -30.21
C LYS A 44 5.19 -2.64 -28.79
N VAL A 45 4.45 -3.50 -28.08
CA VAL A 45 4.85 -3.93 -26.73
C VAL A 45 6.12 -4.77 -26.78
N LEU A 46 6.26 -5.68 -27.75
CA LEU A 46 7.48 -6.49 -27.87
C LEU A 46 8.71 -5.64 -28.23
N GLU A 47 8.56 -4.64 -29.10
CA GLU A 47 9.61 -3.66 -29.41
C GLU A 47 10.04 -2.91 -28.14
N ALA A 48 9.08 -2.33 -27.41
CA ALA A 48 9.36 -1.61 -26.17
C ALA A 48 9.99 -2.51 -25.09
N LEU A 49 9.53 -3.76 -24.96
CA LEU A 49 10.12 -4.72 -24.02
C LEU A 49 11.57 -5.05 -24.40
N SER A 50 11.89 -5.15 -25.68
CA SER A 50 13.27 -5.38 -26.14
C SER A 50 14.19 -4.22 -25.77
N GLU A 51 13.70 -2.97 -25.83
CA GLU A 51 14.46 -1.79 -25.42
C GLU A 51 14.66 -1.76 -23.90
N VAL A 52 13.59 -1.95 -23.13
CA VAL A 52 13.59 -1.86 -21.67
C VAL A 52 14.40 -2.98 -21.02
N LEU A 53 14.33 -4.19 -21.58
CA LEU A 53 15.04 -5.38 -21.09
C LEU A 53 16.41 -5.55 -21.75
N SER A 54 16.91 -4.54 -22.46
CA SER A 54 18.23 -4.61 -23.07
C SER A 54 19.31 -4.81 -22.00
N PRO A 55 20.41 -5.54 -22.30
CA PRO A 55 21.46 -5.82 -21.31
C PRO A 55 22.13 -4.57 -20.70
N GLY A 56 21.99 -3.42 -21.36
CA GLY A 56 22.50 -2.13 -20.91
C GLY A 56 21.65 -1.43 -19.86
N THR A 57 20.43 -1.92 -19.59
CA THR A 57 19.52 -1.42 -18.56
C THR A 57 19.40 -2.44 -17.43
N PRO A 58 20.44 -2.63 -16.58
CA PRO A 58 20.34 -3.52 -15.44
C PRO A 58 19.18 -3.04 -14.57
N GLY A 59 18.28 -3.97 -14.23
CA GLY A 59 17.23 -3.72 -13.25
C GLY A 59 17.82 -3.22 -11.92
N PRO A 60 17.00 -2.64 -11.05
CA PRO A 60 17.45 -2.16 -9.75
C PRO A 60 18.26 -3.26 -9.06
N ARG A 61 19.47 -2.91 -8.60
CA ARG A 61 20.35 -3.87 -7.94
C ARG A 61 19.56 -4.54 -6.81
N PRO A 62 19.60 -5.87 -6.70
CA PRO A 62 18.98 -6.55 -5.57
C PRO A 62 19.57 -5.95 -4.29
N ARG A 63 18.69 -5.44 -3.41
CA ARG A 63 19.12 -4.83 -2.15
C ARG A 63 19.99 -5.81 -1.39
N SER A 64 21.11 -5.33 -0.87
CA SER A 64 21.98 -6.20 -0.08
C SER A 64 21.26 -6.63 1.20
N ARG A 65 21.58 -7.83 1.72
CA ARG A 65 21.05 -8.28 3.02
C ARG A 65 21.34 -7.26 4.12
N VAL A 66 22.45 -6.53 4.02
CA VAL A 66 22.86 -5.47 4.95
C VAL A 66 21.91 -4.27 4.87
N GLU A 67 21.55 -3.81 3.67
CA GLU A 67 20.57 -2.72 3.49
C GLU A 67 19.21 -3.08 4.10
N ILE A 68 18.72 -4.29 3.81
CA ILE A 68 17.44 -4.78 4.35
C ILE A 68 17.48 -4.84 5.88
N LEU A 69 18.59 -5.31 6.45
CA LEU A 69 18.75 -5.40 7.91
C LEU A 69 18.83 -4.01 8.56
N LYS A 70 19.53 -3.05 7.95
CA LYS A 70 19.61 -1.67 8.44
C LYS A 70 18.22 -1.01 8.49
N GLU A 71 17.45 -1.14 7.42
CA GLU A 71 16.09 -0.57 7.33
C GLU A 71 15.15 -1.20 8.38
N LYS A 72 15.27 -2.52 8.62
CA LYS A 72 14.54 -3.20 9.70
C LYS A 72 14.96 -2.73 11.10
N LEU A 73 16.26 -2.49 11.30
CA LEU A 73 16.80 -2.02 12.58
C LEU A 73 16.30 -0.61 12.90
N GLU A 74 16.29 0.27 11.90
CA GLU A 74 15.74 1.63 12.01
C GLU A 74 14.23 1.60 12.30
N GLN A 75 13.46 0.74 11.64
CA GLN A 75 12.04 0.53 11.95
C GLN A 75 11.82 0.04 13.39
N LEU A 76 12.69 -0.85 13.89
CA LEU A 76 12.63 -1.34 15.27
C LEU A 76 12.99 -0.25 16.28
N GLN A 77 14.01 0.56 16.01
CA GLN A 77 14.40 1.70 16.84
C GLN A 77 13.26 2.72 16.94
N ASN A 78 12.65 3.09 15.81
CA ASN A 78 11.51 4.00 15.78
C ASN A 78 10.31 3.46 16.58
N LYS A 79 10.04 2.14 16.51
CA LYS A 79 9.00 1.51 17.32
C LYS A 79 9.35 1.53 18.81
N TYR A 80 10.59 1.22 19.14
CA TYR A 80 11.06 1.23 20.52
C TYR A 80 10.96 2.63 21.14
N GLU A 81 11.37 3.67 20.42
CA GLU A 81 11.32 5.04 20.89
C GLU A 81 9.88 5.51 21.16
N ARG A 82 8.94 5.19 20.24
CA ARG A 82 7.50 5.45 20.46
C ARG A 82 6.97 4.74 21.70
N LEU A 83 7.34 3.47 21.91
CA LEU A 83 6.94 2.71 23.08
C LEU A 83 7.54 3.29 24.37
N SER A 84 8.81 3.71 24.34
CA SER A 84 9.48 4.37 25.47
C SER A 84 8.74 5.64 25.85
N GLN A 85 8.40 6.50 24.89
CA GLN A 85 7.64 7.73 25.12
C GLN A 85 6.28 7.46 25.80
N LEU A 86 5.58 6.40 25.38
CA LEU A 86 4.32 5.97 26.01
C LEU A 86 4.52 5.43 27.44
N SER A 87 5.64 4.74 27.71
CA SER A 87 5.95 4.20 29.03
C SER A 87 6.31 5.25 30.09
N HIS A 88 6.71 6.46 29.67
CA HIS A 88 6.96 7.59 30.58
C HIS A 88 5.67 8.25 31.10
N ILE A 89 4.47 7.77 30.71
CA ILE A 89 3.22 8.13 31.38
C ILE A 89 3.22 7.42 32.74
N VAL A 90 3.82 8.07 33.74
CA VAL A 90 3.73 7.65 35.14
C VAL A 90 2.29 7.88 35.59
N VAL A 91 1.51 6.80 35.69
CA VAL A 91 0.23 6.84 36.43
C VAL A 91 0.59 7.25 37.86
N SER A 92 0.19 8.45 38.26
CA SER A 92 0.40 8.94 39.63
C SER A 92 -0.24 7.96 40.61
N SER A 93 0.59 7.18 41.30
CA SER A 93 0.18 6.29 42.38
C SER A 93 -0.06 7.04 43.70
N LYS A 94 0.01 8.38 43.70
CA LYS A 94 -0.43 9.17 44.85
C LYS A 94 -1.93 8.97 45.02
N ALA A 95 -2.29 8.10 45.96
CA ALA A 95 -3.59 8.14 46.62
C ALA A 95 -3.83 9.60 47.06
N PRO A 96 -5.00 10.20 46.80
CA PRO A 96 -5.29 11.56 47.23
C PRO A 96 -5.12 11.66 48.75
N SER A 97 -4.00 12.24 49.18
CA SER A 97 -3.71 12.48 50.58
C SER A 97 -4.39 13.76 51.01
N LEU A 98 -5.72 13.76 51.08
CA LEU A 98 -6.45 14.82 51.78
C LEU A 98 -7.67 14.20 52.48
N LEU A 99 -7.48 13.98 53.77
CA LEU A 99 -8.51 14.02 54.80
C LEU A 99 -9.19 15.40 54.80
N GLU A 100 -9.86 15.76 53.70
CA GLU A 100 -10.96 16.70 53.78
C GLU A 100 -12.17 15.87 54.15
N GLU A 101 -12.65 16.03 55.38
CA GLU A 101 -13.92 15.44 55.79
C GLU A 101 -14.97 15.83 54.77
N ARG A 102 -15.47 14.83 54.03
CA ARG A 102 -16.51 15.04 53.02
C ARG A 102 -17.68 15.77 53.71
N PRO A 103 -18.09 16.94 53.23
CA PRO A 103 -19.10 17.73 53.90
C PRO A 103 -20.38 16.92 54.07
N SER A 104 -21.00 17.01 55.25
CA SER A 104 -22.19 16.23 55.64
C SER A 104 -23.41 16.53 54.76
N LYS A 105 -23.40 17.67 54.07
CA LYS A 105 -24.34 18.05 53.02
C LYS A 105 -23.62 18.27 51.70
N CYS A 106 -24.23 17.78 50.62
CA CYS A 106 -23.77 18.09 49.27
C CYS A 106 -23.98 19.58 48.98
N PRO A 107 -22.93 20.33 48.57
CA PRO A 107 -23.07 21.76 48.26
C PRO A 107 -23.88 22.04 46.99
N GLU A 108 -24.00 21.06 46.09
CA GLU A 108 -24.73 21.20 44.82
C GLU A 108 -26.23 20.94 44.97
N CYS A 109 -26.61 19.92 45.75
CA CYS A 109 -28.02 19.49 45.85
C CYS A 109 -28.60 19.56 47.26
N GLY A 110 -27.82 19.97 48.26
CA GLY A 110 -28.28 20.12 49.65
C GLY A 110 -28.60 18.81 50.39
N GLY A 111 -28.45 17.66 49.74
CA GLY A 111 -28.71 16.35 50.33
C GLY A 111 -27.77 16.06 51.49
N VAL A 112 -28.34 15.66 52.63
CA VAL A 112 -27.60 15.16 53.80
C VAL A 112 -27.34 13.67 53.60
N ARG A 113 -26.21 13.17 54.11
CA ARG A 113 -26.05 11.72 54.32
C ARG A 113 -27.16 11.15 55.21
#